data_AF-A0A924AJF9-F1
#
_entry.id   AF-A0A924AJF9-F1
#
_cell.length_a   1.000
_cell.length_b   1.000
_cell.length_c   1.000
_cell.angle_alpha   90.00
_cell.angle_beta   90.00
_cell.angle_gamma   90.00
#
_symmetry.space_group_name_H-M   'P 1'
#
loop_
_entity.id
_entity.type
_entity.pdbx_description
1 polymer ?
#
loop_
_entity_poly.entity_id
_entity_poly.type
_entity_poly.pdbx_seq_one_letter_code
_entity_poly.pdbx_strand_id
1 'polypeptide(L)' 'MATITAADVNKLRTITGAGMMDCKKALVESDGDFDLAIENLRKKG' A
#
# COMPACT_ATOMS: atom_id res chain seq x y z
N MET A 1 -12.96 0.92 -10.01
CA MET A 1 -12.50 0.52 -8.66
C MET A 1 -11.26 -0.32 -8.86
N ALA A 2 -10.08 0.21 -8.54
CA ALA A 2 -8.85 -0.58 -8.64
C ALA A 2 -9.00 -1.81 -7.76
N THR A 3 -8.92 -2.99 -8.36
CA THR A 3 -9.02 -4.26 -7.65
C THR A 3 -7.71 -4.50 -6.92
N ILE A 4 -7.55 -3.89 -5.75
CA ILE A 4 -6.38 -4.10 -4.88
C ILE A 4 -6.38 -5.57 -4.48
N THR A 5 -5.44 -6.33 -5.02
CA THR A 5 -5.33 -7.75 -4.72
C THR A 5 -4.50 -7.99 -3.46
N ALA A 6 -4.67 -9.16 -2.83
CA ALA A 6 -3.80 -9.56 -1.73
C ALA A 6 -2.32 -9.62 -2.14
N ALA A 7 -2.03 -9.88 -3.42
CA ALA A 7 -0.68 -9.83 -3.98
C ALA A 7 -0.13 -8.41 -4.02
N ASP A 8 -0.95 -7.41 -4.33
CA ASP A 8 -0.56 -5.99 -4.35
C ASP A 8 -0.21 -5.50 -2.95
N VAL A 9 -1.04 -5.84 -1.97
CA VAL A 9 -0.75 -5.54 -0.56
C VAL A 9 0.55 -6.22 -0.10
N ASN A 10 0.80 -7.46 -0.51
CA ASN A 10 2.04 -8.17 -0.17
C ASN A 10 3.28 -7.59 -0.87
N LYS A 11 3.15 -7.14 -2.12
CA LYS A 11 4.22 -6.44 -2.84
C LYS A 11 4.58 -5.15 -2.11
N LEU A 12 3.58 -4.33 -1.81
CA LEU A 12 3.77 -3.06 -1.11
C LEU A 12 4.40 -3.28 0.27
N ARG A 13 3.98 -4.32 1.00
CA ARG A 13 4.58 -4.76 2.27
C ARG A 13 6.06 -5.12 2.13
N THR A 14 6.43 -5.81 1.06
CA THR A 14 7.81 -6.24 0.83
C THR A 14 8.71 -5.06 0.46
N ILE A 15 8.17 -4.06 -0.26
CA ILE A 15 8.90 -2.85 -0.68
C ILE A 15 9.07 -1.87 0.49
N THR A 16 8.00 -1.63 1.25
CA THR A 16 7.97 -0.60 2.30
C THR A 16 8.32 -1.13 3.69
N GLY A 17 8.18 -2.43 3.92
CA GLY A 17 8.31 -3.05 5.25
C GLY A 17 7.16 -2.72 6.21
N ALA A 18 6.14 -1.98 5.78
CA ALA A 18 5.02 -1.58 6.63
C ALA A 18 4.08 -2.75 6.94
N GLY A 19 3.23 -2.62 7.96
CA GLY A 19 2.25 -3.65 8.32
C GLY A 19 1.29 -3.98 7.18
N MET A 20 0.77 -5.22 7.14
CA MET A 20 -0.19 -5.67 6.11
C MET A 20 -1.45 -4.78 6.07
N MET A 21 -1.92 -4.31 7.23
CA MET A 21 -3.07 -3.39 7.32
C MET A 21 -2.73 -1.99 6.83
N ASP A 22 -1.53 -1.48 7.13
CA ASP A 22 -1.10 -0.16 6.65
C ASP A 22 -0.94 -0.18 5.14
N CYS A 23 -0.37 -1.25 4.59
CA CYS A 23 -0.25 -1.44 3.15
C CYS A 23 -1.61 -1.49 2.46
N LYS A 24 -2.56 -2.21 3.06
CA LYS A 24 -3.94 -2.27 2.54
C LYS A 24 -4.61 -0.91 2.61
N LYS A 25 -4.50 -0.18 3.72
CA LYS A 25 -5.05 1.17 3.86
C LYS A 25 -4.43 2.14 2.87
N ALA A 26 -3.11 2.14 2.74
CA ALA A 26 -2.40 3.03 1.83
C ALA A 26 -2.81 2.78 0.38
N LEU A 27 -2.90 1.51 -0.05
CA LEU A 27 -3.41 1.18 -1.39
C LEU A 27 -4.87 1.60 -1.58
N VAL A 28 -5.72 1.44 -0.57
CA VAL A 28 -7.13 1.86 -0.63
C VAL A 28 -7.26 3.39 -0.67
N GLU A 29 -6.52 4.12 0.17
CA GLU A 29 -6.47 5.59 0.17
C GLU A 29 -5.87 6.14 -1.13
N SER A 30 -5.04 5.34 -1.80
CA SER A 30 -4.38 5.69 -3.06
C SER A 30 -5.08 5.14 -4.29
N ASP A 31 -6.29 4.55 -4.15
CA ASP A 31 -7.04 3.96 -5.26
C ASP A 31 -6.22 2.95 -6.10
N GLY A 32 -5.34 2.19 -5.45
CA GLY A 32 -4.45 1.21 -6.08
C GLY A 32 -3.14 1.79 -6.67
N ASP A 33 -2.87 3.08 -6.47
CA ASP A 33 -1.61 3.70 -6.85
C ASP A 33 -0.49 3.30 -5.89
N PHE A 34 0.49 2.55 -6.40
CA PHE A 34 1.60 2.03 -5.61
C PHE A 34 2.58 3.12 -5.18
N ASP A 35 2.88 4.10 -6.05
CA ASP A 35 3.80 5.18 -5.73
C ASP A 35 3.20 6.06 -4.62
N LEU A 36 1.93 6.42 -4.77
CA LEU A 36 1.22 7.18 -3.75
C LEU A 36 1.06 6.40 -2.44
N ALA A 37 0.81 5.09 -2.51
CA ALA A 37 0.73 4.23 -1.33
C ALA A 37 2.08 4.11 -0.61
N ILE A 38 3.19 3.98 -1.35
CA ILE A 38 4.55 3.97 -0.80
C ILE A 38 4.85 5.32 -0.13
N GLU A 39 4.51 6.43 -0.78
CA GLU A 39 4.74 7.77 -0.24
C GLU A 39 3.90 8.02 1.03
N ASN A 40 2.64 7.59 1.03
CA ASN A 40 1.76 7.63 2.21
C ASN A 40 2.32 6.81 3.37
N LEU A 41 2.85 5.62 3.10
CA LEU A 41 3.50 4.79 4.12
C LEU A 41 4.80 5.40 4.63
N ARG A 42 5.61 6.01 3.76
CA ARG A 42 6.84 6.71 4.15
C ARG A 42 6.57 7.97 4.96
N LYS A 43 5.47 8.68 4.70
CA LYS A 43 5.05 9.86 5.46
C LYS A 43 4.43 9.50 6.83
N LYS A 44 3.85 8.31 6.96
CA LYS A 44 3.25 7.79 8.20
C LYS A 44 4.25 7.05 9.11
N GLY A 45 5.37 6.56 8.57
CA GLY A 45 6.43 5.89 9.33
C GLY A 45 7.37 6.87 10.02
#